data_AF-A0A7V6WHW9-F1
#
_entry.id   AF-A0A7V6WHW9-F1
#
_cell.length_a   1.000
_cell.length_b   1.000
_cell.length_c   1.000
_cell.angle_alpha   90.00
_cell.angle_beta   90.00
_cell.angle_gamma   90.00
#
_symmetry.space_group_name_H-M   'P 1'
#
loop_
_entity.id
_entity.type
_entity.pdbx_description
1 polymer ?
#
loop_
_entity_poly.entity_id
_entity_poly.type
_entity_poly.pdbx_seq_one_letter_code
_entity_poly.pdbx_strand_id
1 'polypeptide(L)'
;MDKYVVTMALTRFLFGLINFTGVFFMLRYNSAEQALRVNGIIGSIGPFVFLFVSMVGLAGMAGKISTQKMVFLIAGIILIWLGTRN
;
A
#
# COMPACT_ATOMS: atom_id res chain seq x y z
N MET A 1 12.58 -18.92 -4.17
CA MET A 1 11.44 -17.98 -4.36
C MET A 1 12.00 -16.65 -4.84
N ASP A 2 11.25 -15.92 -5.67
CA ASP A 2 11.65 -14.58 -6.12
C ASP A 2 11.66 -13.61 -4.92
N LYS A 3 12.80 -12.95 -4.68
CA LYS A 3 12.99 -12.05 -3.53
C LYS A 3 12.05 -10.84 -3.55
N TYR A 4 11.70 -10.33 -4.73
CA TYR A 4 10.79 -9.21 -4.89
C TYR A 4 9.38 -9.65 -4.55
N VAL A 5 8.95 -10.81 -5.06
CA VAL A 5 7.63 -11.39 -4.73
C VAL A 5 7.50 -11.66 -3.24
N VAL A 6 8.51 -12.25 -2.60
CA VAL A 6 8.51 -12.48 -1.14
C VAL A 6 8.39 -11.16 -0.39
N THR A 7 9.16 -10.15 -0.77
CA THR A 7 9.10 -8.82 -0.15
C THR A 7 7.72 -8.19 -0.30
N MET A 8 7.16 -8.20 -1.51
CA MET A 8 5.81 -7.67 -1.78
C MET A 8 4.73 -8.39 -0.96
N ALA A 9 4.80 -9.72 -0.91
CA ALA A 9 3.85 -10.54 -0.17
C ALA A 9 3.94 -10.29 1.34
N LEU A 10 5.16 -10.24 1.90
CA LEU A 10 5.37 -9.96 3.32
C LEU A 10 4.90 -8.56 3.69
N THR A 11 5.21 -7.54 2.90
CA THR A 11 4.73 -6.17 3.16
C THR A 11 3.20 -6.10 3.15
N ARG A 12 2.55 -6.74 2.16
CA ARG A 12 1.08 -6.83 2.10
C ARG A 12 0.50 -7.57 3.30
N PHE A 13 1.12 -8.67 3.70
CA PHE A 13 0.70 -9.47 4.84
C PHE A 13 0.77 -8.66 6.13
N LEU A 14 1.90 -7.98 6.40
CA LEU A 14 2.08 -7.13 7.57
C LEU A 14 1.07 -5.98 7.58
N PHE A 15 0.84 -5.31 6.45
CA PHE A 15 -0.20 -4.28 6.38
C PHE A 15 -1.61 -4.85 6.58
N GLY A 16 -1.89 -6.05 6.07
CA GLY A 16 -3.12 -6.79 6.35
C GLY A 16 -3.32 -7.04 7.85
N LEU A 17 -2.27 -7.42 8.58
CA LEU A 17 -2.34 -7.57 10.04
C LEU A 17 -2.67 -6.26 10.74
N ILE A 18 -2.11 -5.13 10.30
CA ILE A 18 -2.47 -3.80 10.82
C ILE A 18 -3.96 -3.52 10.58
N ASN A 19 -4.48 -3.83 9.39
CA ASN A 19 -5.92 -3.70 9.10
C ASN A 19 -6.76 -4.59 10.03
N PHE A 20 -6.37 -5.85 10.24
CA PHE A 20 -7.04 -6.74 11.20
C PHE A 20 -7.03 -6.18 12.62
N THR A 21 -5.91 -5.62 13.10
CA THR A 21 -5.88 -4.96 14.41
C THR A 21 -6.83 -3.76 14.47
N GLY A 22 -6.92 -2.99 13.38
CA GLY A 22 -7.90 -1.91 13.23
C GLY A 22 -9.34 -2.41 13.38
N VAL A 23 -9.70 -3.50 12.69
CA VAL A 23 -11.04 -4.12 12.79
C VAL A 23 -11.37 -4.46 14.25
N PHE A 24 -10.43 -5.07 14.99
CA PHE A 24 -10.67 -5.38 16.40
C PHE A 24 -10.92 -4.12 17.25
N PHE A 25 -10.18 -3.03 17.02
CA PHE A 25 -10.45 -1.76 17.69
C PHE A 25 -11.82 -1.18 17.31
N MET A 26 -12.17 -1.17 16.02
CA MET A 26 -13.47 -0.68 15.55
C MET A 26 -14.63 -1.44 16.23
N LEU A 27 -14.54 -2.77 16.28
CA LEU A 27 -15.54 -3.62 16.93
C LEU A 27 -15.57 -3.42 18.45
N ARG A 28 -14.40 -3.26 19.09
CA ARG A 28 -14.31 -3.06 20.55
C ARG A 28 -14.92 -1.75 21.01
N TYR A 29 -14.77 -0.69 20.22
CA TYR A 29 -15.29 0.64 20.54
C TYR A 29 -16.75 0.84 20.10
N ASN A 30 -17.22 0.05 19.12
CA ASN A 30 -18.60 0.01 18.65
C ASN A 30 -19.25 1.39 18.42
N SER A 31 -18.47 2.32 17.87
CA SER A 31 -18.89 3.68 17.57
C SER A 31 -18.39 4.06 16.19
N ALA A 32 -19.29 4.61 15.37
CA ALA A 32 -18.96 5.05 14.01
C ALA A 32 -17.85 6.11 14.01
N GLU A 33 -17.84 7.02 14.99
CA GLU A 33 -16.81 8.05 15.10
C GLU A 33 -15.42 7.45 15.35
N GLN A 34 -15.32 6.51 16.30
CA GLN A 34 -14.07 5.84 16.60
C GLN A 34 -13.61 4.96 15.44
N ALA A 35 -14.55 4.29 14.75
CA ALA A 35 -14.24 3.52 13.56
C ALA A 35 -13.70 4.39 12.42
N LEU A 36 -14.28 5.57 12.22
CA LEU A 36 -13.80 6.53 11.22
C LEU A 36 -12.39 7.03 11.55
N ARG A 37 -12.08 7.30 12.82
CA ARG A 37 -10.72 7.68 13.24
C ARG A 37 -9.69 6.58 12.97
N VAL A 38 -10.00 5.33 13.35
CA VAL A 38 -9.11 4.19 13.07
C VAL A 38 -8.92 3.98 11.57
N ASN A 39 -10.00 4.05 10.79
CA ASN A 39 -9.95 3.92 9.33
C ASN A 39 -9.15 5.05 8.68
N GLY A 40 -9.28 6.28 9.19
CA GLY A 40 -8.49 7.41 8.70
C GLY A 40 -6.99 7.22 8.94
N ILE A 41 -6.61 6.75 10.14
CA ILE A 41 -5.20 6.48 10.46
C ILE A 41 -4.64 5.38 9.55
N ILE A 42 -5.28 4.21 9.50
CA ILE A 42 -4.80 3.09 8.67
C ILE A 42 -4.84 3.45 7.18
N GLY A 43 -5.92 4.11 6.75
CA GLY A 43 -6.12 4.58 5.38
C GLY A 43 -5.06 5.57 4.94
N SER A 44 -4.58 6.46 5.81
CA SER A 44 -3.49 7.38 5.50
C SER A 44 -2.14 6.69 5.26
N ILE A 45 -1.90 5.53 5.88
CA ILE A 45 -0.69 4.73 5.70
C ILE A 45 -0.77 3.89 4.42
N GLY A 46 -1.98 3.53 3.98
CA GLY A 46 -2.26 2.69 2.81
C GLY A 46 -1.55 3.13 1.52
N PRO A 47 -1.61 4.43 1.13
CA PRO A 47 -0.89 4.95 -0.02
C PRO A 47 0.62 4.68 0.05
N PHE A 48 1.27 4.91 1.20
CA PHE A 48 2.71 4.68 1.33
C PHE A 48 3.09 3.21 1.16
N VAL A 49 2.30 2.30 1.73
CA VAL A 49 2.51 0.85 1.57
C VAL A 49 2.32 0.44 0.12
N PHE A 50 1.30 0.96 -0.56
CA PHE A 50 1.07 0.71 -1.98
C PHE A 50 2.25 1.17 -2.84
N LEU A 51 2.75 2.39 -2.62
CA LEU A 51 3.89 2.94 -3.35
C LEU A 51 5.14 2.08 -3.13
N PHE A 52 5.43 1.70 -1.88
CA PHE A 52 6.57 0.85 -1.56
C PHE A 52 6.51 -0.50 -2.28
N VAL A 53 5.38 -1.21 -2.19
CA VAL A 53 5.20 -2.51 -2.87
C VAL A 53 5.32 -2.36 -4.39
N SER A 54 4.81 -1.26 -4.94
CA SER A 54 4.92 -0.96 -6.38
C SER A 54 6.36 -0.71 -6.80
N MET A 55 7.14 0.03 -6.01
CA MET A 55 8.58 0.24 -6.27
C MET A 55 9.37 -1.07 -6.22
N VAL A 56 9.09 -1.95 -5.25
CA VAL A 56 9.71 -3.27 -5.17
C VAL A 56 9.39 -4.11 -6.42
N GLY A 57 8.13 -4.10 -6.86
CA GLY A 57 7.72 -4.80 -8.08
C GLY A 57 8.41 -4.26 -9.33
N LEU A 58 8.49 -2.93 -9.46
CA LEU A 58 9.22 -2.27 -10.55
C LEU A 58 10.71 -2.63 -10.55
N ALA A 59 11.34 -2.63 -9.38
CA ALA A 59 12.74 -3.03 -9.23
C ALA A 59 12.98 -4.48 -9.65
N GLY A 60 12.03 -5.39 -9.39
CA GLY A 60 12.10 -6.79 -9.84
C GLY A 60 11.95 -6.98 -11.35
N MET A 61 11.32 -6.03 -12.02
CA MET A 61 11.16 -6.02 -13.48
C MET A 61 12.24 -5.20 -14.20
N ALA A 62 13.13 -4.51 -13.47
CA ALA A 62 14.16 -3.66 -14.05
C ALA A 62 14.97 -4.40 -15.12
N GLY A 63 15.10 -3.80 -16.31
CA GLY A 63 15.78 -4.40 -17.47
C GLY A 63 14.95 -5.42 -18.28
N LYS A 64 13.77 -5.83 -17.82
CA LYS A 64 12.85 -6.74 -18.54
C LYS A 64 11.64 -6.05 -19.17
N ILE A 65 11.40 -4.80 -18.81
CA ILE A 65 10.32 -3.94 -19.31
C ILE A 65 10.88 -2.79 -20.13
N SER A 66 10.17 -2.42 -21.21
CA SER A 66 10.54 -1.26 -22.02
C SER A 66 10.46 0.03 -21.20
N THR A 67 11.35 0.98 -21.52
CA THR A 67 11.41 2.29 -20.86
C THR A 67 10.06 3.01 -20.86
N GLN A 68 9.30 2.89 -21.96
CA GLN A 68 7.96 3.47 -22.07
C GLN A 68 6.98 2.92 -21.03
N LYS A 69 6.94 1.59 -20.82
CA LYS A 69 6.08 0.98 -19.79
C LYS A 69 6.51 1.41 -18.39
N MET A 70 7.81 1.55 -18.15
CA MET A 70 8.34 2.00 -16.87
C MET A 70 7.90 3.44 -16.56
N VAL A 71 7.93 4.34 -17.56
CA VAL A 71 7.44 5.72 -17.42
C VAL A 71 5.96 5.75 -17.05
N PHE A 72 5.10 4.98 -17.72
CA PHE A 72 3.66 4.93 -17.38
C PHE A 72 3.41 4.42 -15.96
N LEU A 73 4.14 3.40 -15.53
CA LEU A 73 3.98 2.85 -14.17
C LEU A 73 4.43 3.85 -13.11
N ILE A 74 5.57 4.50 -13.30
CA ILE A 74 6.06 5.56 -12.40
C ILE A 74 5.08 6.74 -12.38
N ALA A 75 4.55 7.15 -13.53
CA ALA A 75 3.54 8.21 -13.61
C ALA A 75 2.26 7.83 -12.84
N GLY A 76 1.75 6.60 -12.98
CA GLY A 76 0.59 6.12 -12.23
C GLY A 76 0.81 6.14 -10.70
N ILE A 77 2.00 5.72 -10.26
CA ILE A 77 2.42 5.78 -8.85
C ILE A 77 2.39 7.23 -8.34
N ILE A 78 2.95 8.18 -9.10
CA ILE A 78 2.95 9.61 -8.75
C ILE A 78 1.53 10.17 -8.73
N LEU A 79 0.69 9.85 -9.71
CA LEU A 79 -0.70 10.31 -9.76
C LEU A 79 -1.53 9.80 -8.59
N ILE A 80 -1.39 8.53 -8.20
CA ILE A 80 -2.05 7.97 -7.01
C ILE A 80 -1.59 8.72 -5.76
N TRP A 81 -0.29 8.97 -5.63
CA TRP A 81 0.26 9.71 -4.50
C TRP A 81 -0.27 11.16 -4.44
N LEU A 82 -0.27 11.87 -5.57
CA LEU A 82 -0.82 13.22 -5.66
C LEU A 82 -2.33 13.26 -5.39
N GLY A 83 -3.08 12.27 -5.88
CA GLY A 83 -4.54 12.17 -5.65
C GLY A 83 -4.92 11.74 -4.23
N THR A 84 -3.99 11.18 -3.45
CA THR A 84 -4.20 10.79 -2.05
C THR A 84 -3.57 11.76 -1.05
N ARG A 85 -2.92 12.81 -1.56
CA ARG A 85 -2.37 13.90 -0.76
C ARG A 85 -3.50 14.89 -0.46
N ASN A 86 -3.84 15.01 0.83
CA ASN A 86 -4.74 16.05 1.36
C ASN A 86 -4.21 17.46 1.11
#